data_AF-A0A9X8MI06-F1
#
_entry.id   AF-A0A9X8MI06-F1
#
_cell.length_a   1.000
_cell.length_b   1.000
_cell.length_c   1.000
_cell.angle_alpha   90.00
_cell.angle_beta   90.00
_cell.angle_gamma   90.00
#
_symmetry.space_group_name_H-M   'P 1'
#
loop_
_entity.id
_entity.type
_entity.pdbx_description
1 polymer ?
#
loop_
_entity_poly.entity_id
_entity_poly.type
_entity_poly.pdbx_seq_one_letter_code
_entity_poly.pdbx_strand_id
1 'polypeptide(L)' 'MPFQPGNSHHNTKLTEADVHAMRDLYEWRKAEIERINSIASTKALAEKFEVSESAVLQIVSFRRWSHI' A
#
# COMPACT_ATOMS: atom_id res chain seq x y z
N MET A 1 19.22 6.28 29.32
CA MET A 1 18.02 5.56 29.78
C MET A 1 17.48 4.76 28.60
N PRO A 2 17.24 3.44 28.72
CA PRO A 2 16.65 2.67 27.63
C PRO A 2 15.19 3.11 27.42
N PHE A 3 14.76 3.15 26.15
CA PHE A 3 13.37 3.37 25.77
C PHE A 3 12.51 2.25 26.36
N GLN A 4 11.61 2.57 27.30
CA GLN A 4 10.58 1.64 27.77
C GLN A 4 9.37 1.74 26.82
N PRO A 5 9.06 0.68 26.04
CA PRO A 5 7.78 0.62 25.36
C PRO A 5 6.67 0.58 26.42
N GLY A 6 5.64 1.40 26.27
CA GLY A 6 4.50 1.41 27.19
C GLY A 6 4.56 2.44 28.31
N ASN A 7 5.35 3.51 28.19
CA ASN A 7 5.20 4.66 29.09
C ASN A 7 3.87 5.35 28.78
N SER A 8 2.80 4.84 29.38
CA SER A 8 1.43 5.30 29.22
C SER A 8 1.33 6.70 29.79
N HIS A 9 1.61 7.70 28.96
CA HIS A 9 1.19 9.06 29.27
C HIS A 9 -0.31 8.97 29.55
N HIS A 10 -0.79 9.39 30.71
CA HIS A 10 -2.20 9.23 31.12
C HIS A 10 -3.24 9.81 30.13
N ASN A 11 -2.79 10.65 29.19
CA ASN A 11 -3.60 11.23 28.10
C ASN A 11 -3.48 10.49 26.76
N THR A 12 -2.72 9.39 26.68
CA THR A 12 -2.56 8.61 25.48
C THR A 12 -3.79 7.72 25.30
N LYS A 13 -4.53 7.96 24.21
CA LYS A 13 -5.69 7.16 23.82
C LYS A 13 -5.34 5.79 23.25
N LEU A 14 -4.05 5.52 23.06
CA LEU A 14 -3.54 4.29 22.44
C LEU A 14 -3.04 3.35 23.52
N THR A 15 -3.62 2.17 23.55
CA THR A 15 -3.14 1.05 24.36
C THR A 15 -1.99 0.33 23.65
N GLU A 16 -1.23 -0.48 24.38
CA GLU A 16 -0.22 -1.36 23.78
C GLU A 16 -0.85 -2.32 22.76
N ALA A 17 -2.06 -2.82 23.03
CA ALA A 17 -2.82 -3.65 22.10
C ALA A 17 -3.13 -2.91 20.78
N ASP A 18 -3.45 -1.61 20.84
CA ASP A 18 -3.66 -0.80 19.63
C ASP A 18 -2.37 -0.67 18.81
N VAL A 19 -1.22 -0.50 19.47
CA VAL A 19 0.08 -0.44 18.79
C VAL A 19 0.41 -1.76 18.11
N HIS A 20 0.14 -2.89 18.76
CA HIS A 20 0.30 -4.21 18.14
C HIS A 20 -0.64 -4.40 16.94
N ALA A 21 -1.92 -4.09 17.11
CA ALA A 21 -2.89 -4.17 16.01
C ALA A 21 -2.51 -3.29 14.83
N MET A 22 -1.99 -2.07 15.07
CA MET A 22 -1.48 -1.19 14.02
C MET A 22 -0.30 -1.81 13.26
N ARG A 23 0.63 -2.47 13.96
CA ARG A 23 1.77 -3.15 13.33
C ARG A 23 1.32 -4.32 12.49
N ASP A 24 0.45 -5.18 13.03
CA ASP A 24 -0.05 -6.36 12.32
C ASP A 24 -0.82 -5.95 11.05
N LEU A 25 -1.67 -4.92 11.14
CA LEU A 25 -2.38 -4.37 9.97
C LEU A 25 -1.43 -3.77 8.93
N TYR A 26 -0.37 -3.11 9.38
CA TYR A 26 0.62 -2.53 8.49
C TYR A 26 1.44 -3.61 7.76
N GLU A 27 1.86 -4.65 8.46
CA GLU A 27 2.56 -5.80 7.88
C GLU A 27 1.68 -6.55 6.88
N TRP A 28 0.43 -6.82 7.26
CA TRP A 28 -0.56 -7.42 6.34
C TRP A 28 -0.75 -6.57 5.08
N ARG A 29 -0.94 -5.25 5.24
CA ARG A 29 -1.09 -4.33 4.10
C ARG A 29 0.13 -4.38 3.18
N LYS A 30 1.33 -4.41 3.76
CA LYS A 30 2.58 -4.48 2.98
C LYS A 30 2.65 -5.76 2.15
N ALA A 31 2.38 -6.91 2.77
CA ALA A 31 2.37 -8.20 2.08
C ALA A 31 1.33 -8.24 0.97
N GLU A 32 0.14 -7.67 1.19
CA GLU A 32 -0.92 -7.65 0.18
C GLU A 32 -0.59 -6.72 -1.00
N ILE A 33 0.03 -5.56 -0.74
CA ILE A 33 0.53 -4.68 -1.83
C ILE A 33 1.57 -5.41 -2.66
N GLU A 34 2.49 -6.15 -2.04
CA GLU A 34 3.50 -6.93 -2.74
C GLU A 34 2.87 -8.04 -3.59
N ARG A 35 1.88 -8.75 -3.04
CA ARG A 35 1.09 -9.75 -3.77
C ARG A 35 0.38 -9.14 -4.98
N ILE A 36 -0.30 -8.01 -4.81
CA ILE A 36 -0.98 -7.30 -5.90
C ILE A 36 0.03 -6.87 -6.97
N ASN A 37 1.16 -6.30 -6.58
CA ASN A 37 2.20 -5.87 -7.54
C ASN A 37 2.80 -7.06 -8.30
N SER A 38 2.88 -8.24 -7.69
CA SER A 38 3.36 -9.44 -8.38
C SER A 38 2.41 -9.91 -9.50
N ILE A 39 1.10 -9.69 -9.35
CA ILE A 39 0.07 -10.17 -10.28
C ILE A 39 -0.34 -9.09 -11.29
N ALA A 40 -0.48 -7.86 -10.82
CA ALA A 40 -1.12 -6.75 -11.52
C ALA A 40 -0.25 -5.48 -11.49
N SER A 41 1.08 -5.63 -11.59
CA SER A 41 1.96 -4.48 -11.82
C SER A 41 1.57 -3.72 -13.09
N THR A 42 1.97 -2.45 -13.17
CA THR A 42 1.85 -1.64 -14.40
C THR A 42 2.46 -2.35 -15.60
N LYS A 43 3.59 -3.04 -15.39
CA LYS A 43 4.25 -3.86 -16.39
C LYS A 43 3.39 -5.05 -16.85
N ALA A 44 2.84 -5.81 -15.90
CA ALA A 44 1.94 -6.93 -16.24
C ALA A 44 0.69 -6.47 -17.00
N LEU A 45 0.14 -5.31 -16.65
CA LEU A 45 -0.97 -4.70 -17.37
C LEU A 45 -0.56 -4.23 -18.77
N ALA A 46 0.61 -3.60 -18.90
CA ALA A 46 1.16 -3.17 -20.18
C ALA A 46 1.36 -4.35 -21.14
N GLU A 47 1.94 -5.45 -20.67
CA GLU A 47 2.11 -6.69 -21.44
C GLU A 47 0.76 -7.30 -21.83
N LYS A 48 -0.19 -7.38 -20.90
CA LYS A 48 -1.51 -7.98 -21.16
C LYS A 48 -2.33 -7.20 -22.20
N PHE A 49 -2.20 -5.89 -22.23
CA PHE A 49 -2.97 -5.01 -23.12
C PHE A 49 -2.16 -4.51 -24.32
N GLU A 50 -0.91 -4.99 -24.50
CA GLU A 50 -0.01 -4.59 -25.58
C GLU A 50 0.20 -3.07 -25.70
N VAL A 51 0.22 -2.37 -24.56
CA VAL A 51 0.42 -0.92 -24.48
C VAL A 51 1.67 -0.58 -23.67
N SER A 52 2.12 0.67 -23.72
CA SER A 52 3.22 1.12 -22.85
C SER A 52 2.77 1.29 -21.40
N GLU A 53 3.69 1.11 -20.44
CA GLU A 53 3.41 1.37 -19.02
C GLU A 53 2.95 2.81 -18.77
N SER A 54 3.48 3.78 -19.54
CA SER A 54 3.03 5.17 -19.48
C SER A 54 1.58 5.34 -19.92
N ALA A 55 1.12 4.58 -20.92
CA ALA A 55 -0.29 4.57 -21.32
C ALA A 55 -1.17 3.97 -20.23
N VAL A 56 -0.76 2.85 -19.61
CA VAL A 56 -1.45 2.27 -18.46
C VAL A 56 -1.61 3.31 -17.35
N LEU A 57 -0.51 3.99 -16.97
CA LEU A 57 -0.53 5.04 -15.94
C LEU A 57 -1.49 6.18 -16.29
N GLN A 58 -1.51 6.65 -17.53
CA GLN A 58 -2.40 7.72 -17.97
C GLN A 58 -3.88 7.32 -17.94
N ILE A 59 -4.18 6.06 -18.28
CA ILE A 59 -5.52 5.49 -18.25
C ILE A 59 -6.00 5.36 -16.79
N VAL A 60 -5.22 4.69 -15.93
CA VAL A 60 -5.61 4.47 -14.53
C VAL A 60 -5.65 5.76 -13.71
N SER A 61 -4.84 6.76 -14.07
CA SER A 61 -4.86 8.08 -13.43
C SER A 61 -5.92 9.03 -14.00
N PHE A 62 -6.78 8.56 -14.92
CA PHE A 62 -7.81 9.35 -15.61
C PHE A 62 -7.26 10.61 -16.32
N ARG A 63 -5.98 10.63 -16.68
CA ARG A 63 -5.35 11.82 -17.29
C ARG A 63 -5.59 11.86 -18.79
N ARG A 64 -5.50 10.71 -19.44
CA ARG A 64 -5.73 10.57 -20.88
C ARG A 64 -6.26 9.17 -21.17
N TRP A 65 -7.38 9.14 -21.86
CA TRP A 65 -7.86 7.99 -22.61
C TRP A 65 -8.68 8.55 -23.77
N SER A 66 -8.30 8.20 -24.99
CA SER A 66 -9.05 8.54 -26.19
C SER A 66 -9.78 7.28 -26.62
N HIS A 67 -11.09 7.36 -26.81
CA HIS A 67 -11.80 6.34 -27.58
C HIS A 67 -11.27 6.41 -29.01
N ILE A 68 -10.80 5.30 -29.57
CA ILE A 68 -10.50 5.18 -31.01
C ILE A 68 -11.83 5.00 -31.75
#